data_AF-A0A0B7I111-F1
#
_entry.id   AF-A0A0B7I111-F1
#
_cell.length_a   1.000
_cell.length_b   1.000
_cell.length_c   1.000
_cell.angle_alpha   90.00
_cell.angle_beta   90.00
_cell.angle_gamma   90.00
#
_symmetry.space_group_name_H-M   'P 1'
#
loop_
_entity.id
_entity.type
_entity.pdbx_description
1 polymer ?
#
loop_
_entity_poly.entity_id
_entity_poly.type
_entity_poly.pdbx_seq_one_letter_code
_entity_poly.pdbx_strand_id
1 'polypeptide(L)'
;MLIFNHKEQTQTETETLVEELLDREYHLVLYNDDVNTFDHVIDTLVRVCDHTYEQAEQCAIIVHYKGKCDVKSGTYKTLEPMCTALLNADLSAEIE
;
A
#
# COMPACT_ATOMS: atom_id res chain seq x y z
N MET A 1 -10.34 -12.29 -58.77
CA MET A 1 -9.36 -13.18 -58.11
C MET A 1 -9.10 -12.63 -56.71
N LEU A 2 -8.90 -13.54 -55.76
CA LEU A 2 -8.86 -13.36 -54.32
C LEU A 2 -7.74 -12.43 -53.80
N ILE A 3 -8.07 -11.66 -52.75
CA ILE A 3 -7.37 -11.37 -51.47
C ILE A 3 -5.87 -10.99 -51.51
N PHE A 4 -5.51 -9.89 -50.83
CA PHE A 4 -4.61 -9.80 -49.65
C PHE A 4 -4.38 -8.29 -49.33
N ASN A 5 -5.10 -7.70 -48.37
CA ASN A 5 -4.73 -7.56 -46.95
C ASN A 5 -3.34 -6.92 -46.73
N HIS A 6 -3.32 -5.61 -46.48
CA HIS A 6 -2.41 -5.04 -45.49
C HIS A 6 -3.20 -4.08 -44.60
N LYS A 7 -3.66 -4.63 -43.47
CA LYS A 7 -4.00 -3.85 -42.28
C LYS A 7 -2.68 -3.36 -41.71
N GLU A 8 -2.41 -2.07 -41.75
CA GLU A 8 -1.53 -1.48 -40.75
C GLU A 8 -2.42 -1.05 -39.59
N GLN A 9 -2.38 -1.85 -38.53
CA GLN A 9 -2.99 -1.57 -37.25
C GLN A 9 -2.21 -0.45 -36.59
N THR A 10 -2.72 0.78 -36.66
CA THR A 10 -2.34 1.80 -35.67
C THR A 10 -3.05 1.43 -34.37
N GLN A 11 -2.39 0.57 -33.59
CA GLN A 11 -2.81 0.18 -32.24
C GLN A 11 -2.78 1.45 -31.38
N THR A 12 -3.94 1.79 -30.87
CA THR A 12 -4.22 2.87 -29.93
C THR A 12 -3.36 2.70 -28.67
N GLU A 13 -2.32 3.51 -28.52
CA GLU A 13 -1.46 3.62 -27.32
C GLU A 13 -1.64 4.99 -26.63
N THR A 14 -2.83 5.59 -26.78
CA THR A 14 -3.14 6.92 -26.26
C THR A 14 -4.43 6.94 -25.45
N GLU A 15 -4.64 5.96 -24.58
CA GLU A 15 -5.75 5.96 -23.61
C GLU A 15 -5.29 5.72 -22.15
N THR A 16 -4.01 5.48 -21.89
CA THR A 16 -3.50 5.13 -20.53
C THR A 16 -2.66 6.22 -19.84
N LEU A 17 -2.65 7.45 -20.35
CA LEU A 17 -1.85 8.57 -19.80
C LEU A 17 -2.68 9.69 -19.16
N VAL A 18 -4.01 9.60 -19.20
CA VAL A 18 -4.89 10.71 -18.76
C VAL A 18 -5.38 10.53 -17.31
N GLU A 19 -5.20 9.35 -16.71
CA GLU A 19 -5.50 9.12 -15.29
C GLU A 19 -4.38 9.66 -14.36
N GLU A 20 -3.22 10.03 -14.91
CA GLU A 20 -2.02 10.50 -14.17
C GLU A 20 -2.12 11.93 -13.59
N LEU A 21 -3.26 12.62 -13.70
CA LEU A 21 -3.42 14.01 -13.23
C LEU A 21 -4.31 14.16 -11.99
N LEU A 22 -4.84 13.06 -11.46
CA LEU A 22 -5.47 13.04 -10.14
C LEU A 22 -4.53 12.26 -9.22
N ASP A 23 -3.85 12.94 -8.29
CA ASP A 23 -3.14 12.27 -7.18
C ASP A 23 -4.18 11.48 -6.38
N ARG A 24 -4.40 10.21 -6.75
CA ARG A 24 -5.22 9.29 -5.97
C ARG A 24 -4.52 9.10 -4.63
N GLU A 25 -5.16 9.52 -3.55
CA GLU A 25 -4.70 9.22 -2.20
C GLU A 25 -4.96 7.75 -1.90
N TYR A 26 -3.93 7.08 -1.40
CA TYR A 26 -3.97 5.70 -0.94
C TYR A 26 -3.69 5.67 0.56
N HIS A 27 -4.09 4.57 1.20
CA HIS A 27 -3.87 4.33 2.61
C HIS A 27 -3.08 3.05 2.82
N LEU A 28 -2.02 3.13 3.62
CA LEU A 28 -1.34 1.95 4.14
C LEU A 28 -2.11 1.47 5.37
N VAL A 29 -2.66 0.27 5.29
CA VAL A 29 -3.53 -0.32 6.30
C VAL A 29 -2.80 -1.48 6.96
N LEU A 30 -2.73 -1.49 8.28
CA LEU A 30 -2.21 -2.59 9.09
C LEU A 30 -3.38 -3.38 9.67
N TYR A 31 -3.33 -4.71 9.60
CA TYR A 31 -4.36 -5.63 10.11
C TYR A 31 -3.88 -6.38 11.33
N ASN A 32 -4.82 -6.74 12.21
CA ASN A 32 -4.55 -7.53 13.39
C ASN A 32 -4.24 -8.98 13.01
N ASP A 33 -3.28 -9.56 13.72
CA ASP A 33 -2.97 -10.98 13.65
C ASP A 33 -2.83 -11.56 15.08
N ASP A 34 -2.73 -12.88 15.17
CA ASP A 34 -2.61 -13.61 16.45
C ASP A 34 -1.17 -14.06 16.75
N VAL A 35 -0.19 -13.61 15.97
CA VAL A 35 1.19 -14.10 15.99
C VAL A 35 2.15 -13.06 16.59
N ASN A 36 1.96 -11.80 16.23
CA ASN A 36 2.86 -10.70 16.57
C ASN A 36 2.53 -10.08 17.92
N THR A 37 3.58 -9.67 18.64
CA THR A 37 3.45 -8.95 19.92
C THR A 37 3.27 -7.45 19.69
N PHE A 38 2.70 -6.75 20.69
CA PHE A 38 2.60 -5.28 20.65
C PHE A 38 3.96 -4.61 20.44
N ASP A 39 4.99 -5.04 21.18
CA ASP A 39 6.34 -4.47 21.07
C ASP A 39 6.89 -4.60 19.64
N HIS A 40 6.72 -5.76 18.99
CA HIS A 40 7.16 -5.99 17.61
C HIS A 40 6.44 -5.07 16.62
N VAL A 41 5.12 -4.91 16.78
CA VAL A 41 4.32 -4.01 15.93
C VAL A 41 4.77 -2.56 16.12
N ILE A 42 4.94 -2.12 17.37
CA ILE A 42 5.33 -0.75 17.70
C ILE A 42 6.72 -0.43 17.14
N ASP A 43 7.71 -1.26 17.42
CA ASP A 43 9.09 -1.06 16.95
C ASP A 43 9.17 -1.05 15.42
N THR A 44 8.36 -1.88 14.76
CA THR A 44 8.29 -1.94 13.30
C THR A 44 7.66 -0.67 12.73
N LEU A 45 6.57 -0.17 13.31
CA LEU A 45 5.93 1.08 12.87
C LEU A 45 6.83 2.30 13.07
N VAL A 46 7.55 2.38 14.19
CA VAL A 46 8.56 3.44 14.40
C VAL A 46 9.63 3.40 13.31
N ARG A 47 10.18 2.22 13.04
CA ARG A 47 11.28 2.05 12.08
C ARG A 47 10.87 2.24 10.61
N VAL A 48 9.71 1.72 10.22
CA VAL A 48 9.29 1.65 8.81
C VAL A 48 8.44 2.86 8.42
N CYS A 49 7.51 3.24 9.29
CA CYS A 49 6.54 4.30 9.00
C CYS A 49 6.97 5.66 9.54
N ASP A 50 8.11 5.75 10.24
CA ASP A 50 8.61 6.95 10.92
C ASP A 50 7.59 7.50 11.92
N HIS A 51 6.90 6.58 12.61
CA HIS A 51 6.01 6.94 13.70
C HIS A 51 6.81 7.27 14.95
N THR A 52 6.31 8.20 15.75
CA THR A 52 6.73 8.26 17.16
C THR A 52 6.26 7.01 17.89
N TYR A 53 6.91 6.68 19.02
CA TYR A 53 6.49 5.54 19.84
C TYR A 53 5.01 5.64 20.26
N GLU A 54 4.56 6.84 20.66
CA GLU A 54 3.16 7.08 21.04
C GLU A 54 2.20 6.80 19.87
N GLN A 55 2.50 7.27 18.66
CA GLN A 55 1.67 6.99 17.48
C GLN A 55 1.62 5.49 17.16
N ALA A 56 2.78 4.82 17.21
CA ALA A 56 2.88 3.39 16.94
C ALA A 56 2.11 2.56 17.98
N GLU A 57 2.19 2.94 19.27
CA GLU A 57 1.43 2.31 20.35
C GLU A 57 -0.09 2.51 20.16
N GLN A 58 -0.53 3.72 19.82
CA GLN A 58 -1.95 3.96 19.52
C GLN A 58 -2.42 3.14 18.31
N CYS A 59 -1.62 3.06 17.25
CA CYS A 59 -1.94 2.21 16.10
C CYS A 59 -2.05 0.74 16.50
N ALA A 60 -1.11 0.21 17.29
CA ALA A 60 -1.15 -1.17 17.75
C ALA A 60 -2.41 -1.47 18.59
N ILE A 61 -2.79 -0.55 19.49
CA ILE A 61 -4.04 -0.64 20.27
C ILE A 61 -5.26 -0.64 19.35
N ILE A 62 -5.30 0.28 18.37
CA ILE A 62 -6.41 0.40 17.42
C ILE A 62 -6.55 -0.88 16.61
N VAL A 63 -5.45 -1.39 16.04
CA VAL A 63 -5.43 -2.64 15.27
C VAL A 63 -5.97 -3.78 16.12
N HIS A 64 -5.47 -3.95 17.34
CA HIS A 64 -5.89 -5.04 18.23
C HIS A 64 -7.41 -5.06 18.48
N TYR A 65 -8.03 -3.90 18.73
CA TYR A 65 -9.45 -3.84 19.06
C TYR A 65 -10.38 -3.70 17.86
N LYS A 66 -9.93 -3.06 16.77
CA LYS A 66 -10.76 -2.78 15.59
C LYS A 66 -10.46 -3.70 14.40
N GLY A 67 -9.43 -4.53 14.50
CA GLY A 67 -8.99 -5.45 13.45
C GLY A 67 -8.11 -4.80 12.38
N LYS A 68 -8.14 -3.46 12.22
CA LYS A 68 -7.27 -2.72 11.31
C LYS A 68 -7.04 -1.25 11.72
N CYS A 69 -5.98 -0.65 11.19
CA CYS A 69 -5.65 0.76 11.35
C CYS A 69 -4.98 1.31 10.10
N ASP A 70 -5.40 2.49 9.66
CA ASP A 70 -4.70 3.25 8.62
C ASP A 70 -3.46 3.88 9.29
N VAL A 71 -2.26 3.46 8.87
CA VAL A 71 -1.00 3.89 9.49
C VAL A 71 -0.37 5.07 8.77
N LYS A 72 -0.66 5.24 7.48
CA LYS A 72 -0.16 6.36 6.66
C LYS A 72 -1.03 6.55 5.42
N SER A 73 -1.15 7.78 4.93
CA SER A 73 -1.72 8.06 3.61
C SER A 73 -0.69 8.72 2.69
N GLY A 74 -0.87 8.57 1.39
CA GLY A 74 0.06 9.10 0.40
C GLY A 74 -0.14 8.51 -0.98
N THR A 75 0.83 8.74 -1.88
CA THR A 75 0.81 8.13 -3.21
C THR A 75 1.27 6.68 -3.13
N TYR A 76 0.80 5.83 -4.05
CA TYR A 76 1.22 4.42 -4.11
C TYR A 76 2.76 4.27 -4.09
N LYS A 77 3.48 5.08 -4.87
CA LYS A 77 4.96 5.07 -4.93
C LYS A 77 5.62 5.34 -3.57
N THR A 78 4.99 6.14 -2.71
CA THR A 78 5.51 6.40 -1.36
C THR A 78 5.19 5.29 -0.36
N LEU A 79 4.03 4.64 -0.52
CA LEU A 79 3.53 3.63 0.41
C LEU A 79 4.04 2.22 0.11
N GLU A 80 4.24 1.87 -1.16
CA GLU A 80 4.74 0.56 -1.63
C GLU A 80 6.00 0.07 -0.89
N PRO A 81 7.08 0.87 -0.74
CA PRO A 81 8.25 0.41 0.00
C PRO A 81 7.98 0.19 1.48
N MET A 82 7.09 0.97 2.09
CA MET A 82 6.71 0.81 3.51
C MET A 82 5.88 -0.47 3.70
N CYS A 83 4.87 -0.69 2.85
CA CYS A 83 4.06 -1.90 2.84
C CYS A 83 4.93 -3.15 2.71
N THR A 84 5.84 -3.16 1.73
CA THR A 84 6.79 -4.26 1.54
C THR A 84 7.66 -4.50 2.78
N ALA A 85 8.11 -3.43 3.44
CA ALA A 85 8.91 -3.56 4.66
C ALA A 85 8.10 -4.08 5.86
N LEU A 86 6.82 -3.73 5.99
CA LEU A 86 5.91 -4.31 6.99
C LEU A 86 5.69 -5.81 6.75
N LEU A 87 5.41 -6.20 5.50
CA LEU A 87 5.24 -7.60 5.11
C LEU A 87 6.52 -8.43 5.36
N ASN A 88 7.69 -7.87 5.05
CA ASN A 88 8.98 -8.51 5.34
C ASN A 88 9.30 -8.61 6.85
N ALA A 89 8.61 -7.85 7.68
CA ALA A 89 8.67 -7.94 9.14
C ALA A 89 7.57 -8.87 9.71
N ASP A 90 6.97 -9.70 8.84
CA ASP A 90 5.88 -10.64 9.17
C ASP A 90 4.61 -9.96 9.72
N LEU A 91 4.38 -8.68 9.41
CA LEU A 91 3.14 -7.98 9.72
C LEU A 91 2.14 -8.07 8.55
N SER A 92 0.84 -8.05 8.86
CA SER A 92 -0.22 -8.06 7.86
C SER A 92 -0.57 -6.63 7.41
N ALA A 93 -0.22 -6.24 6.18
CA ALA A 93 -0.49 -4.89 5.67
C ALA A 93 -0.91 -4.88 4.18
N GLU A 94 -1.70 -3.88 3.78
CA GLU A 94 -2.15 -3.65 2.40
C GLU A 94 -2.19 -2.15 2.08
N ILE A 95 -2.13 -1.80 0.79
CA ILE A 95 -2.39 -0.44 0.30
C ILE A 95 -3.80 -0.41 -0.29
N GLU A 96 -4.72 0.33 0.36
CA GLU A 96 -6.12 0.54 -0.06
C GLU A 96 -6.30 1.88 -0.81
#